data_AF-A0A7S2RNF1-F1
#
_entry.id   AF-A0A7S2RNF1-F1
#
_cell.length_a   1.000
_cell.length_b   1.000
_cell.length_c   1.000
_cell.angle_alpha   90.00
_cell.angle_beta   90.00
_cell.angle_gamma   90.00
#
_symmetry.space_group_name_H-M   'P 1'
#
loop_
_entity.id
_entity.type
_entity.pdbx_description
1 polymer ?
#
loop_
_entity_poly.entity_id
_entity_poly.type
_entity_poly.pdbx_seq_one_letter_code
_entity_poly.pdbx_strand_id
1 'polypeptide(L)'
;VAISPSCVNYDETLSTLRYADRAKQIKNKAVVNEDPNQKLIRGLKEEIEELKRMLMSGEMPAGGQQQGMEEAMKENQRLLRESERTWEDKLKDSRNQFQEHSAAFAKMGGVADDERMSTTAHIINLNQDPQMSGVLVHFFEGGLTKIGRKDAEEPQNIELSGLSINKQHAVVSTIGNKTTLKPCEGAK
;
A
#
# COMPACT_ATOMS: atom_id res chain seq x y z
N VAL A 1 22.10 -13.83 9.88
CA VAL A 1 23.33 -13.04 10.11
C VAL A 1 24.12 -13.00 8.82
N ALA A 2 24.59 -11.83 8.38
CA ALA A 2 25.37 -11.68 7.16
C ALA A 2 26.87 -11.59 7.49
N ILE A 3 27.71 -12.28 6.73
CA ILE A 3 29.17 -12.27 6.87
C ILE A 3 29.82 -12.15 5.49
N SER A 4 31.05 -11.65 5.44
CA SER A 4 31.85 -11.55 4.21
C SER A 4 32.80 -12.74 4.10
N PRO A 5 32.97 -13.36 2.91
CA PRO A 5 33.91 -14.48 2.72
C PRO A 5 35.37 -14.04 2.60
N SER A 6 35.66 -12.73 2.59
CA SER A 6 37.02 -12.22 2.43
C SER A 6 37.86 -12.38 3.70
N CYS A 7 39.13 -12.77 3.54
CA CYS A 7 40.06 -12.98 4.65
C CYS A 7 40.39 -11.69 5.43
N VAL A 8 40.19 -10.51 4.83
CA VAL A 8 40.41 -9.21 5.49
C VAL A 8 39.39 -8.93 6.60
N ASN A 9 38.22 -9.59 6.57
CA ASN A 9 37.13 -9.39 7.52
C ASN A 9 37.02 -10.56 8.52
N TYR A 10 38.12 -11.28 8.76
CA TYR A 10 38.14 -12.46 9.61
C TYR A 10 37.67 -12.18 11.04
N ASP A 11 38.17 -11.12 11.68
CA ASP A 11 37.84 -10.78 13.08
C ASP A 11 36.37 -10.36 13.26
N GLU A 12 35.83 -9.61 12.28
CA GLU A 12 34.42 -9.23 12.24
C GLU A 12 33.53 -10.46 12.03
N THR A 13 33.93 -11.33 11.10
CA THR A 13 33.23 -12.59 10.81
C THR A 13 33.19 -13.51 12.02
N LEU A 14 34.31 -13.64 12.73
CA LEU A 14 34.41 -14.44 13.95
C LEU A 14 33.55 -13.88 15.08
N SER A 15 33.57 -12.56 15.29
CA SER A 15 32.73 -11.88 16.29
C SER A 15 31.25 -12.05 16.00
N THR A 16 30.88 -11.96 14.72
CA THR A 16 29.53 -12.16 14.20
C THR A 16 29.04 -13.61 14.38
N LEU A 17 29.92 -14.60 14.14
CA LEU A 17 29.61 -16.01 14.37
C LEU A 17 29.46 -16.34 15.85
N ARG A 18 30.31 -15.78 16.72
CA ARG A 18 30.18 -15.90 18.18
C ARG A 18 28.88 -15.27 18.70
N TYR A 19 28.45 -14.17 18.12
CA TYR A 19 27.14 -13.58 18.42
C TYR A 19 26.01 -14.51 17.98
N ALA A 20 26.09 -15.09 16.78
CA ALA A 20 25.10 -16.03 16.28
C ALA A 20 24.97 -17.27 17.19
N ASP A 21 26.09 -17.82 17.67
CA ASP A 21 26.09 -18.96 18.58
C ASP A 21 25.41 -18.61 19.92
N ARG A 22 25.72 -17.44 20.51
CA ARG A 22 25.03 -16.96 21.72
C ARG A 22 23.54 -16.70 21.49
N ALA A 23 23.18 -16.10 20.35
CA ALA A 23 21.78 -15.84 20.00
C ALA A 23 20.97 -17.14 19.84
N LYS A 24 21.57 -18.22 19.32
CA LYS A 24 20.96 -19.53 19.22
C LYS A 24 20.60 -20.13 20.59
N GLN A 25 21.32 -19.76 21.65
CA GLN A 25 21.07 -20.25 23.01
C GLN A 25 19.90 -19.53 23.69
N ILE A 26 19.39 -18.43 23.13
CA ILE A 26 18.25 -17.69 23.67
C ILE A 26 16.97 -18.50 23.49
N LYS A 27 16.34 -18.87 24.61
CA LYS A 27 15.05 -19.57 24.62
C LYS A 27 13.92 -18.55 24.58
N ASN A 28 13.26 -18.44 23.44
CA ASN A 28 12.05 -17.62 23.30
C ASN A 28 10.82 -18.39 23.82
N LYS A 29 9.98 -17.71 24.61
CA LYS A 29 8.62 -18.19 24.93
C LYS A 29 7.65 -17.50 23.99
N ALA A 30 7.32 -18.16 22.88
CA ALA A 30 6.30 -17.66 21.96
C ALA A 30 4.93 -17.69 22.66
N VAL A 31 4.31 -16.53 22.79
CA VAL A 31 2.91 -16.39 23.22
C VAL A 31 2.13 -15.92 22.00
N VAL A 32 0.94 -16.47 21.79
CA VAL A 32 0.03 -15.98 20.75
C VAL A 32 -0.31 -14.53 21.10
N ASN A 33 0.18 -13.59 20.29
CA ASN A 33 -0.13 -12.18 20.46
C ASN A 33 -1.51 -11.93 19.85
N GLU A 34 -2.54 -12.08 20.68
CA GLU A 34 -3.90 -11.73 20.29
C GLU A 34 -4.05 -10.21 20.29
N ASP A 35 -4.58 -9.65 19.20
CA ASP A 35 -4.92 -8.23 19.17
C ASP A 35 -5.92 -7.93 20.31
N PRO A 36 -5.71 -6.87 21.10
CA PRO A 36 -6.57 -6.56 22.24
C PRO A 36 -8.04 -6.37 21.83
N ASN A 37 -8.30 -5.87 20.62
CA ASN A 37 -9.67 -5.75 20.11
C ASN A 37 -10.23 -7.11 19.66
N GLN A 38 -9.42 -7.99 19.08
CA GLN A 38 -9.87 -9.36 18.76
C GLN A 38 -10.21 -10.14 20.02
N LYS A 39 -9.41 -9.99 21.08
CA LYS A 39 -9.68 -10.57 22.40
C LYS A 39 -10.96 -9.99 23.01
N LEU A 40 -11.17 -8.69 22.89
CA LEU A 40 -12.40 -8.02 23.35
C LEU A 40 -13.64 -8.52 22.60
N ILE A 41 -13.59 -8.56 21.26
CA ILE A 41 -14.69 -9.05 20.41
C ILE A 41 -15.02 -10.51 20.74
N ARG A 42 -14.00 -11.35 20.94
CA ARG A 42 -14.18 -12.74 21.35
C ARG A 42 -14.86 -12.84 22.72
N GLY A 43 -14.35 -12.10 23.71
CA GLY A 43 -14.94 -12.08 25.05
C GLY A 43 -16.40 -11.61 25.05
N LEU A 44 -16.71 -10.53 24.31
CA LEU A 44 -18.08 -10.04 24.16
C LEU A 44 -18.99 -11.08 23.49
N LYS A 45 -18.50 -11.82 22.49
CA LYS A 45 -19.26 -12.89 21.83
C LYS A 45 -19.53 -14.07 22.76
N GLU A 46 -18.50 -14.53 23.49
CA GLU A 46 -18.61 -15.60 24.47
C GLU A 46 -19.58 -15.23 25.61
N GLU A 47 -19.50 -14.00 26.12
CA GLU A 47 -20.38 -13.52 27.18
C GLU A 47 -21.84 -13.39 26.71
N ILE A 48 -22.07 -12.91 25.48
CA ILE A 48 -23.42 -12.91 24.89
C ILE A 48 -23.97 -14.33 24.75
N GLU A 49 -23.15 -15.30 24.35
CA GLU A 49 -23.56 -16.69 24.18
C GLU A 49 -23.87 -17.36 25.53
N GLU A 50 -23.05 -17.10 26.54
CA GLU A 50 -23.26 -17.58 27.90
C GLU A 50 -24.56 -17.01 28.50
N LEU A 51 -24.76 -15.70 28.42
CA LEU A 51 -25.97 -15.04 28.90
C LEU A 51 -27.22 -15.56 28.16
N LYS A 52 -27.11 -15.83 26.84
CA LYS A 52 -28.20 -16.44 26.06
C LYS A 52 -28.50 -17.85 26.52
N ARG A 53 -27.48 -18.66 26.80
CA ARG A 53 -27.65 -20.02 27.29
C ARG A 53 -28.31 -20.04 28.67
N MET A 54 -27.90 -19.18 29.59
CA MET A 54 -28.52 -19.05 30.91
C MET A 54 -29.99 -18.64 30.81
N LEU A 55 -30.31 -17.69 29.91
CA LEU A 55 -31.70 -17.26 29.67
C LEU A 55 -32.57 -18.36 29.03
N MET A 56 -32.00 -19.18 28.14
CA MET A 56 -32.70 -20.26 27.43
C MET A 56 -32.84 -21.56 28.23
N SER A 57 -31.87 -21.90 29.07
CA SER A 57 -31.86 -23.15 29.85
C SER A 57 -32.81 -23.13 31.05
N GLY A 58 -33.33 -21.96 31.44
CA GLY A 58 -34.28 -21.84 32.55
C GLY A 58 -33.68 -22.16 33.93
N GLU A 59 -32.36 -22.34 34.04
CA GLU A 59 -31.62 -22.40 35.30
C GLU A 59 -31.55 -20.99 35.91
N MET A 60 -32.70 -20.48 36.36
CA MET A 60 -32.81 -19.12 36.89
C MET A 60 -32.84 -19.12 38.43
N PRO A 61 -32.01 -18.29 39.09
CA PRO A 61 -32.36 -17.75 40.39
C PRO A 61 -33.42 -16.64 40.23
N ALA A 62 -34.30 -16.49 41.22
CA ALA A 62 -35.61 -15.83 41.12
C ALA A 62 -35.66 -14.43 40.45
N GLY A 63 -36.63 -14.24 39.55
CA GLY A 63 -37.44 -13.04 39.22
C GLY A 63 -36.84 -11.64 39.03
N GLY A 64 -35.79 -11.25 39.76
CA GLY A 64 -35.13 -9.95 39.67
C GLY A 64 -33.76 -10.00 38.98
N GLN A 65 -33.11 -11.16 38.93
CA GLN A 65 -31.80 -11.33 38.28
C GLN A 65 -31.90 -11.46 36.75
N GLN A 66 -33.07 -11.79 36.22
CA GLN A 66 -33.30 -11.93 34.78
C GLN A 66 -33.22 -10.60 34.03
N GLN A 67 -33.81 -9.53 34.59
CA GLN A 67 -33.78 -8.20 34.00
C GLN A 67 -32.34 -7.66 33.92
N GLY A 68 -31.55 -7.81 34.99
CA GLY A 68 -30.14 -7.42 34.98
C GLY A 68 -29.29 -8.19 33.95
N MET A 69 -29.62 -9.47 33.72
CA MET A 69 -28.93 -10.30 32.73
C MET A 69 -29.27 -9.90 31.29
N GLU A 70 -30.53 -9.54 31.02
CA GLU A 70 -30.97 -9.02 29.71
C GLU A 70 -30.35 -7.65 29.41
N GLU A 71 -30.27 -6.77 30.42
CA GLU A 71 -29.61 -5.47 30.30
C GLU A 71 -28.11 -5.61 29.99
N ALA A 72 -27.41 -6.49 30.71
CA ALA A 72 -25.99 -6.79 30.47
C ALA A 72 -25.76 -7.35 29.05
N MET A 73 -26.62 -8.26 28.59
CA MET A 73 -26.53 -8.80 27.23
C MET A 73 -26.73 -7.70 26.17
N LYS A 74 -27.69 -6.79 26.40
CA LYS A 74 -27.97 -5.68 25.48
C LYS A 74 -26.81 -4.69 25.42
N GLU A 75 -26.18 -4.42 26.55
CA GLU A 75 -24.98 -3.58 26.63
C GLU A 75 -23.80 -4.23 25.87
N ASN A 76 -23.54 -5.52 26.10
CA ASN A 76 -22.47 -6.26 25.40
C ASN A 76 -22.70 -6.30 23.88
N GLN A 77 -23.95 -6.48 23.42
CA GLN A 77 -24.29 -6.39 22.00
C GLN A 77 -24.05 -5.00 21.42
N ARG A 78 -24.30 -3.93 22.20
CA ARG A 78 -24.03 -2.55 21.77
C ARG A 78 -22.53 -2.32 21.61
N LEU A 79 -21.73 -2.72 22.61
CA LEU A 79 -20.27 -2.59 22.58
C LEU A 79 -19.65 -3.39 21.44
N LEU A 80 -20.15 -4.61 21.18
CA LEU A 80 -19.69 -5.43 20.06
C LEU A 80 -19.93 -4.74 18.71
N ARG A 81 -21.15 -4.22 18.49
CA ARG A 81 -21.51 -3.51 17.26
C ARG A 81 -20.68 -2.24 17.06
N GLU A 82 -20.42 -1.51 18.13
CA GLU A 82 -19.59 -0.30 18.07
C GLU A 82 -18.13 -0.62 17.74
N SER A 83 -17.59 -1.71 18.30
CA SER A 83 -16.26 -2.20 17.97
C SER A 83 -16.17 -2.65 16.50
N GLU A 84 -17.13 -3.43 16.01
CA GLU A 84 -17.19 -3.90 14.62
C GLU A 84 -17.33 -2.72 13.62
N ARG A 85 -18.20 -1.73 13.91
CA ARG A 85 -18.33 -0.52 13.08
C ARG A 85 -17.02 0.27 13.01
N THR A 86 -16.35 0.46 14.14
CA THR A 86 -15.05 1.16 14.19
C THR A 86 -13.99 0.45 13.32
N TRP A 87 -14.03 -0.88 13.27
CA TRP A 87 -13.14 -1.67 12.42
C TRP A 87 -13.48 -1.54 10.94
N GLU A 88 -14.76 -1.55 10.58
CA GLU A 88 -15.22 -1.30 9.20
C GLU A 88 -14.78 0.07 8.70
N ASP A 89 -14.90 1.10 9.54
CA ASP A 89 -14.45 2.46 9.21
C ASP A 89 -12.93 2.50 8.97
N LYS A 90 -12.12 1.88 9.85
CA LYS A 90 -10.66 1.77 9.65
C LYS A 90 -10.30 1.02 8.37
N LEU A 91 -11.02 -0.05 8.06
CA LEU A 91 -10.78 -0.83 6.84
C LEU A 91 -11.13 -0.02 5.59
N LYS A 92 -12.21 0.77 5.65
CA LYS A 92 -12.62 1.67 4.57
C LYS A 92 -11.59 2.78 4.37
N ASP A 93 -11.12 3.41 5.43
CA ASP A 93 -10.06 4.43 5.37
C ASP A 93 -8.76 3.86 4.79
N SER A 94 -8.32 2.68 5.27
CA SER A 94 -7.13 2.03 4.73
C SER A 94 -7.29 1.66 3.25
N ARG A 95 -8.48 1.21 2.83
CA ARG A 95 -8.79 0.94 1.43
C ARG A 95 -8.78 2.21 0.59
N ASN A 96 -9.34 3.31 1.08
CA ASN A 96 -9.35 4.59 0.38
C ASN A 96 -7.92 5.11 0.22
N GLN A 97 -7.11 5.10 1.28
CA GLN A 97 -5.71 5.49 1.23
C GLN A 97 -4.91 4.61 0.25
N PHE A 98 -5.15 3.30 0.25
CA PHE A 98 -4.52 2.40 -0.71
C PHE A 98 -4.95 2.70 -2.15
N GLN A 99 -6.24 2.97 -2.39
CA GLN A 99 -6.75 3.33 -3.71
C GLN A 99 -6.21 4.68 -4.18
N GLU A 100 -6.16 5.69 -3.31
CA GLU A 100 -5.57 6.99 -3.61
C GLU A 100 -4.08 6.88 -3.92
N HIS A 101 -3.32 6.15 -3.09
CA HIS A 101 -1.90 5.92 -3.30
C HIS A 101 -1.65 5.10 -4.58
N SER A 102 -2.47 4.09 -4.85
CA SER A 102 -2.39 3.27 -6.07
C SER A 102 -2.76 4.07 -7.31
N ALA A 103 -3.79 4.91 -7.26
CA ALA A 103 -4.20 5.77 -8.37
C ALA A 103 -3.16 6.87 -8.63
N ALA A 104 -2.61 7.47 -7.57
CA ALA A 104 -1.49 8.38 -7.67
C ALA A 104 -0.27 7.70 -8.30
N PHE A 105 0.11 6.51 -7.82
CA PHE A 105 1.24 5.74 -8.34
C PHE A 105 1.04 5.31 -9.80
N ALA A 106 -0.17 4.90 -10.19
CA ALA A 106 -0.53 4.59 -11.56
C ALA A 106 -0.46 5.83 -12.47
N LYS A 107 -0.98 6.97 -12.01
CA LYS A 107 -0.88 8.26 -12.72
C LYS A 107 0.58 8.74 -12.84
N MET A 108 1.41 8.33 -11.90
CA MET A 108 2.83 8.65 -11.81
C MET A 108 3.72 7.66 -12.60
N GLY A 109 3.13 6.75 -13.37
CA GLY A 109 3.86 5.82 -14.23
C GLY A 109 4.63 4.75 -13.44
N GLY A 110 4.12 4.36 -12.27
CA GLY A 110 4.71 3.30 -11.47
C GLY A 110 4.87 1.99 -12.25
N VAL A 111 6.02 1.32 -12.06
CA VAL A 111 6.53 0.10 -12.75
C VAL A 111 5.62 -1.15 -12.59
N ALA A 112 4.41 -1.02 -12.07
CA ALA A 112 3.55 -2.15 -11.72
C ALA A 112 2.65 -2.64 -12.87
N ASP A 113 2.66 -1.97 -14.02
CA ASP A 113 1.80 -2.29 -15.16
C ASP A 113 2.59 -3.06 -16.24
N ASP A 114 3.16 -4.21 -15.86
CA ASP A 114 4.02 -5.08 -16.70
C ASP A 114 3.30 -5.50 -18.00
N GLU A 115 1.98 -5.70 -17.92
CA GLU A 115 1.14 -6.03 -19.06
C GLU A 115 1.02 -4.83 -20.03
N ARG A 116 0.89 -3.59 -19.53
CA ARG A 116 0.87 -2.39 -20.39
C ARG A 116 2.25 -2.02 -20.92
N MET A 117 3.33 -2.34 -20.19
CA MET A 117 4.70 -2.21 -20.71
C MET A 117 4.95 -3.12 -21.91
N SER A 118 4.38 -4.34 -21.92
CA SER A 118 4.57 -5.27 -23.05
C SER A 118 3.64 -5.00 -24.24
N THR A 119 2.48 -4.40 -24.02
CA THR A 119 1.44 -4.21 -25.05
C THR A 119 1.36 -2.79 -25.62
N THR A 120 1.72 -1.77 -24.84
CA THR A 120 1.56 -0.36 -25.21
C THR A 120 2.92 0.32 -25.40
N ALA A 121 3.07 1.06 -26.50
CA ALA A 121 4.27 1.88 -26.72
C ALA A 121 4.41 2.92 -25.60
N HIS A 122 5.61 3.04 -25.01
CA HIS A 122 5.85 3.92 -23.88
C HIS A 122 7.29 4.46 -23.89
N ILE A 123 7.54 5.54 -23.14
CA ILE A 123 8.90 6.00 -22.79
C ILE A 123 9.10 5.94 -21.28
N ILE A 124 10.34 5.66 -20.87
CA ILE A 124 10.74 5.58 -19.47
C ILE A 124 11.72 6.72 -19.19
N ASN A 125 11.45 7.49 -18.14
CA ASN A 125 12.38 8.50 -17.65
C ASN A 125 13.52 7.80 -16.90
N LEU A 126 14.73 7.83 -17.47
CA LEU A 126 15.93 7.22 -16.88
C LEU A 126 16.70 8.18 -15.96
N ASN A 127 16.19 9.39 -15.72
CA ASN A 127 16.89 10.35 -14.87
C ASN A 127 16.89 9.89 -13.41
N GLN A 128 18.05 10.01 -12.76
CA GLN A 128 18.23 9.57 -11.37
C GLN A 128 17.86 10.64 -10.33
N ASP A 129 17.51 11.85 -10.76
CA ASP A 129 17.16 12.95 -9.86
C ASP A 129 15.74 12.79 -9.29
N PRO A 130 15.56 12.68 -7.96
CA PRO A 130 14.26 12.59 -7.30
C PRO A 130 13.32 13.78 -7.55
N GLN A 131 13.84 14.93 -8.00
CA GLN A 131 13.05 16.15 -8.24
C GLN A 131 12.48 16.26 -9.66
N MET A 132 12.79 15.33 -10.56
CA MET A 132 12.37 15.42 -11.96
C MET A 132 11.04 14.70 -12.27
N SER A 133 10.11 15.49 -12.87
CA SER A 133 8.76 15.23 -13.43
C SER A 133 7.73 14.48 -12.58
N GLY A 134 8.15 13.74 -11.57
CA GLY A 134 7.30 12.82 -10.83
C GLY A 134 6.92 11.57 -11.62
N VAL A 135 6.82 11.61 -12.95
CA VAL A 135 6.35 10.48 -13.76
C VAL A 135 7.51 9.65 -14.31
N LEU A 136 7.53 8.35 -13.99
CA LEU A 136 8.58 7.42 -14.43
C LEU A 136 8.32 6.86 -15.83
N VAL A 137 7.06 6.68 -16.23
CA VAL A 137 6.67 6.05 -17.49
C VAL A 137 5.53 6.82 -18.15
N HIS A 138 5.66 7.12 -19.44
CA HIS A 138 4.60 7.73 -20.26
C HIS A 138 4.15 6.75 -21.34
N PHE A 139 2.87 6.36 -21.32
CA PHE A 139 2.25 5.48 -22.32
C PHE A 139 1.62 6.28 -23.47
N PHE A 140 1.63 5.72 -24.68
CA PHE A 140 1.02 6.32 -25.86
C PHE A 140 -0.16 5.47 -26.36
N GLU A 141 -1.38 5.80 -25.90
CA GLU A 141 -2.62 5.04 -26.21
C GLU A 141 -3.28 5.41 -27.55
N GLY A 142 -2.65 6.31 -28.33
CA GLY A 142 -3.14 6.77 -29.63
C GLY A 142 -3.20 8.28 -29.74
N GLY A 143 -3.14 8.78 -30.98
CA GLY A 143 -3.24 10.21 -31.27
C GLY A 143 -1.89 10.94 -31.26
N LEU A 144 -1.92 12.23 -30.89
CA LEU A 144 -0.78 13.13 -30.93
C LEU A 144 -0.35 13.48 -29.50
N THR A 145 0.87 13.13 -29.13
CA THR A 145 1.47 13.49 -27.83
C THR A 145 2.57 14.52 -28.04
N LYS A 146 2.40 15.71 -27.48
CA LYS A 146 3.35 16.83 -27.56
C LYS A 146 4.32 16.81 -26.39
N ILE A 147 5.61 16.96 -26.68
CA ILE A 147 6.71 16.93 -25.71
C ILE A 147 7.42 18.28 -25.76
N GLY A 148 7.57 18.94 -24.60
CA GLY A 148 8.18 20.25 -24.55
C GLY A 148 8.23 20.82 -23.14
N ARG A 149 8.50 22.13 -23.02
CA ARG A 149 8.54 22.82 -21.72
C ARG A 149 7.16 23.29 -21.28
N LYS A 150 7.01 23.47 -19.97
CA LYS A 150 5.80 23.99 -19.32
C LYS A 150 5.44 25.44 -19.72
N ASP A 151 6.43 26.24 -20.14
CA ASP A 151 6.26 27.64 -20.57
C ASP A 151 5.96 27.80 -22.08
N ALA A 152 5.52 26.72 -22.73
CA ALA A 152 5.00 26.76 -24.08
C ALA A 152 3.64 27.48 -24.17
N GLU A 153 3.34 28.07 -25.32
CA GLU A 153 2.04 28.71 -25.58
C GLU A 153 0.90 27.69 -25.62
N GLU A 154 1.20 26.48 -26.13
CA GLU A 154 0.28 25.36 -26.12
C GLU A 154 0.65 24.36 -25.01
N PRO A 155 -0.36 23.79 -24.32
CA PRO A 155 -0.13 22.78 -23.29
C PRO A 155 0.56 21.55 -23.88
N GLN A 156 1.64 21.12 -23.23
CA GLN A 156 2.39 19.91 -23.59
C GLN A 156 1.83 18.71 -22.82
N ASN A 157 1.81 17.54 -23.44
CA ASN A 157 1.39 16.31 -22.76
C ASN A 157 2.50 15.77 -21.85
N ILE A 158 3.75 15.91 -22.29
CA ILE A 158 4.94 15.52 -21.54
C ILE A 158 5.78 16.78 -21.34
N GLU A 159 5.75 17.27 -20.10
CA GLU A 159 6.51 18.45 -19.67
C GLU A 159 7.93 18.02 -19.26
N LEU A 160 8.92 18.51 -19.99
CA LEU A 160 10.34 18.32 -19.69
C LEU A 160 10.97 19.63 -19.22
N SER A 161 11.89 19.53 -18.26
CA SER A 161 12.69 20.63 -17.75
C SER A 161 14.15 20.46 -18.16
N GLY A 162 14.72 21.49 -18.77
CA GLY A 162 16.13 21.48 -19.17
C GLY A 162 16.45 22.68 -20.05
N LEU A 163 17.70 23.17 -19.96
CA LEU A 163 18.16 24.34 -20.71
C LEU A 163 18.16 24.12 -22.23
N SER A 164 18.31 22.87 -22.67
CA SER A 164 18.34 22.47 -24.08
C SER A 164 16.99 21.99 -24.62
N ILE A 165 15.92 22.03 -23.83
CA ILE A 165 14.58 21.64 -24.26
C ILE A 165 13.84 22.87 -24.81
N ASN A 166 13.23 22.71 -25.97
CA ASN A 166 12.44 23.77 -26.60
C ASN A 166 11.01 23.80 -26.03
N LYS A 167 10.30 24.92 -26.21
CA LYS A 167 8.86 25.03 -25.86
C LYS A 167 8.05 23.90 -26.50
N GLN A 168 8.29 23.66 -27.79
CA GLN A 168 7.85 22.46 -28.51
C GLN A 168 9.13 21.73 -28.97
N HIS A 169 9.39 20.56 -28.40
CA HIS A 169 10.66 19.85 -28.63
C HIS A 169 10.46 18.65 -29.56
N ALA A 170 9.43 17.85 -29.32
CA ALA A 170 9.10 16.73 -30.19
C ALA A 170 7.61 16.40 -30.13
N VAL A 171 7.16 15.65 -31.13
CA VAL A 171 5.79 15.14 -31.20
C VAL A 171 5.83 13.64 -31.49
N VAL A 172 5.09 12.89 -30.68
CA VAL A 172 4.84 11.46 -30.90
C VAL A 172 3.47 11.32 -31.54
N SER A 173 3.41 10.57 -32.64
CA SER A 173 2.16 10.20 -33.30
C SER A 173 2.01 8.69 -33.26
N THR A 174 0.94 8.23 -32.63
CA THR A 174 0.58 6.80 -32.54
C THR A 174 -0.67 6.56 -33.37
N ILE A 175 -0.53 5.79 -34.45
CA ILE A 175 -1.62 5.41 -35.35
C ILE A 175 -1.64 3.88 -35.45
N GLY A 176 -2.67 3.25 -34.87
CA GLY A 176 -2.75 1.79 -34.75
C GLY A 176 -1.57 1.26 -33.94
N ASN A 177 -0.80 0.33 -34.52
CA ASN A 177 0.38 -0.27 -33.87
C ASN A 177 1.71 0.42 -34.26
N LYS A 178 1.66 1.61 -34.87
CA LYS A 178 2.85 2.35 -35.31
C LYS A 178 2.98 3.67 -34.55
N THR A 179 4.05 3.77 -33.78
CA THR A 179 4.44 4.98 -33.04
C THR A 179 5.62 5.65 -33.74
N THR A 180 5.48 6.93 -34.10
CA THR A 180 6.54 7.71 -34.75
C THR A 180 6.86 8.95 -33.92
N LEU A 181 8.13 9.13 -33.56
CA LEU A 181 8.65 10.33 -32.92
C LEU A 181 9.22 11.27 -33.99
N LYS A 182 8.82 12.54 -33.96
CA LYS A 182 9.33 13.59 -34.85
C LYS A 182 9.85 14.78 -34.05
N PRO A 183 11.06 15.27 -34.31
CA PRO A 183 11.55 16.52 -33.71
C PRO A 183 10.77 17.71 -34.25
N CYS A 184 10.57 18.72 -33.41
CA CYS A 184 10.05 20.03 -33.83
C CYS A 184 11.16 20.88 -34.46
N GLU A 185 10.77 21.93 -35.20
CA GLU A 185 11.72 22.83 -35.84
C GLU A 185 12.66 23.47 -34.80
N GLY A 186 13.97 23.35 -35.04
CA GLY A 186 15.00 23.87 -34.12
C GLY A 186 15.28 23.01 -32.89
N ALA A 187 14.63 21.86 -32.72
CA ALA A 187 15.01 20.87 -31.70
C ALA A 187 16.25 20.09 -32.18
N LYS A 188 17.24 19.95 -31.31
CA LYS A 188 18.48 19.18 -31.52
C LYS A 188 18.55 18.01 -30.57
#